data_AF-A0A1Q5FA34-F1
#
_entry.id   AF-A0A1Q5FA34-F1
#
_cell.length_a   1.000
_cell.length_b   1.000
_cell.length_c   1.000
_cell.angle_alpha   90.00
_cell.angle_beta   90.00
_cell.angle_gamma   90.00
#
_symmetry.space_group_name_H-M   'P 1'
#
loop_
_entity.id
_entity.type
_entity.pdbx_description
1 polymer ?
#
loop_
_entity_poly.entity_id
_entity_poly.type
_entity_poly.pdbx_seq_one_letter_code
_entity_poly.pdbx_strand_id
1 'polypeptide(L)'
;MVTGRRALGFSAGLLAVYGVVRLVPGSRGVGVGWTVGHLALFVGLALLGFGLVELWRLGGERGVWGRVWLGAGLAGVLAGLAQSAVDLYANAVSADYAARSELFDRVQSVPGVMPLVYTVVPMLLYVGLLALLVRLTVRRAVRWWSPVLVLVGTLLMGASLDFLAVGAVCYLAAFWPVITGGRNGLRAVPSRA
;
A
#
# COMPACT_ATOMS: atom_id res chain seq x y z
N MET A 1 -12.80 -11.18 -12.23
CA MET A 1 -11.87 -11.22 -11.09
C MET A 1 -10.56 -10.55 -11.50
N VAL A 2 -10.09 -9.55 -10.75
CA VAL A 2 -8.80 -8.90 -11.02
C VAL A 2 -7.69 -9.88 -10.61
N THR A 3 -6.79 -10.22 -11.53
CA THR A 3 -5.62 -11.05 -11.17
C THR A 3 -4.70 -10.27 -10.24
N GLY A 4 -4.01 -10.93 -9.30
CA GLY A 4 -3.16 -10.26 -8.30
C GLY A 4 -2.08 -9.35 -8.93
N ARG A 5 -1.63 -9.67 -10.15
CA ARG A 5 -0.74 -8.79 -10.93
C ARG A 5 -1.38 -7.46 -11.31
N ARG A 6 -2.62 -7.47 -11.79
CA ARG A 6 -3.35 -6.24 -12.14
C ARG A 6 -3.71 -5.45 -10.89
N ALA A 7 -3.91 -6.12 -9.75
CA ALA A 7 -4.18 -5.47 -8.47
C ALA A 7 -3.04 -4.52 -8.05
N LEU A 8 -1.77 -4.87 -8.29
CA LEU A 8 -0.63 -3.97 -8.07
C LEU A 8 -0.74 -2.65 -8.84
N GLY A 9 -1.09 -2.74 -10.13
CA GLY A 9 -1.24 -1.56 -10.99
C GLY A 9 -2.41 -0.68 -10.58
N PHE A 10 -3.58 -1.29 -10.31
CA PHE A 10 -4.76 -0.55 -9.83
C PHE A 10 -4.55 0.06 -8.45
N SER A 11 -3.83 -0.62 -7.56
CA SER A 11 -3.44 -0.08 -6.26
C SER A 11 -2.61 1.20 -6.41
N ALA A 12 -1.55 1.16 -7.24
CA ALA A 12 -0.73 2.34 -7.52
C ALA A 12 -1.56 3.46 -8.19
N GLY A 13 -2.46 3.11 -9.10
CA GLY A 13 -3.38 4.08 -9.73
C GLY A 13 -4.29 4.79 -8.73
N LEU A 14 -4.88 4.06 -7.78
CA LEU A 14 -5.72 4.64 -6.73
C LEU A 14 -4.92 5.49 -5.73
N LEU A 15 -3.68 5.09 -5.44
CA LEU A 15 -2.76 5.92 -4.66
C LEU A 15 -2.46 7.25 -5.38
N ALA A 16 -2.30 7.22 -6.70
CA ALA A 16 -2.14 8.43 -7.49
C ALA A 16 -3.39 9.31 -7.46
N VAL A 17 -4.59 8.71 -7.55
CA VAL A 17 -5.87 9.45 -7.39
C VAL A 17 -5.92 10.15 -6.05
N TYR A 18 -5.58 9.46 -4.95
CA TYR A 18 -5.52 10.09 -3.63
C TYR A 18 -4.53 11.25 -3.61
N GLY A 19 -3.31 11.05 -4.12
CA GLY A 19 -2.30 12.10 -4.20
C GLY A 19 -2.78 13.33 -4.97
N VAL A 20 -3.41 13.15 -6.13
CA VAL A 20 -3.95 14.25 -6.94
C VAL A 20 -5.07 14.98 -6.22
N VAL A 21 -6.03 14.25 -5.63
CA VAL A 21 -7.13 14.85 -4.86
C VAL A 21 -6.59 15.69 -3.70
N ARG A 22 -5.54 15.21 -3.02
CA ARG A 22 -4.91 15.93 -1.92
C ARG A 22 -4.31 17.27 -2.34
N LEU A 23 -3.86 17.43 -3.59
CA LEU A 23 -3.31 18.69 -4.10
C LEU A 23 -4.39 19.75 -4.37
N VAL A 24 -5.65 19.36 -4.51
CA VAL A 24 -6.77 20.30 -4.73
C VAL A 24 -6.99 21.16 -3.48
N PRO A 25 -7.03 22.51 -3.59
CA PRO A 25 -7.32 23.37 -2.46
C PRO A 25 -8.63 23.01 -1.75
N GLY A 26 -8.62 22.99 -0.41
CA GLY A 26 -9.79 22.64 0.40
C GLY A 26 -10.09 21.14 0.52
N SER A 27 -9.45 20.27 -0.26
CA SER A 27 -9.75 18.82 -0.25
C SER A 27 -9.39 18.09 1.04
N ARG A 28 -8.52 18.69 1.87
CA ARG A 28 -8.09 18.17 3.17
C ARG A 28 -9.10 18.44 4.30
N GLY A 29 -10.08 19.31 4.06
CA GLY A 29 -11.17 19.60 5.00
C GLY A 29 -12.16 18.45 5.14
N VAL A 30 -13.26 18.68 5.85
CA VAL A 30 -14.41 17.76 5.83
C VAL A 30 -15.11 17.88 4.46
N GLY A 31 -15.46 16.73 3.87
CA GLY A 31 -16.26 16.70 2.64
C GLY A 31 -15.75 15.75 1.56
N VAL A 32 -16.13 16.03 0.31
CA VAL A 32 -15.95 15.11 -0.83
C VAL A 32 -14.49 14.82 -1.14
N GLY A 33 -13.61 15.82 -1.08
CA GLY A 33 -12.18 15.63 -1.33
C GLY A 33 -11.55 14.62 -0.38
N TRP A 34 -11.87 14.72 0.91
CA TRP A 34 -11.41 13.77 1.91
C TRP A 34 -11.98 12.37 1.67
N THR A 35 -13.30 12.26 1.43
CA THR A 35 -13.95 10.96 1.18
C THR A 35 -13.36 10.27 -0.04
N VAL A 36 -13.22 10.96 -1.18
CA VAL A 36 -12.69 10.38 -2.41
C VAL A 36 -11.24 9.94 -2.21
N GLY A 37 -10.42 10.77 -1.56
CA GLY A 37 -9.03 10.43 -1.27
C GLY A 37 -8.88 9.18 -0.41
N HIS A 38 -9.59 9.12 0.72
CA HIS A 38 -9.50 7.99 1.65
C HIS A 38 -10.21 6.74 1.12
N LEU A 39 -11.24 6.88 0.29
CA LEU A 39 -11.86 5.73 -0.39
C LEU A 39 -10.91 5.13 -1.43
N ALA A 40 -10.23 5.98 -2.21
CA ALA A 40 -9.19 5.54 -3.14
C ALA A 40 -8.05 4.83 -2.39
N LEU A 41 -7.59 5.39 -1.26
CA LEU A 41 -6.59 4.76 -0.40
C LEU A 41 -7.07 3.40 0.13
N PHE A 42 -8.30 3.32 0.66
CA PHE A 42 -8.87 2.10 1.21
C PHE A 42 -8.91 0.97 0.17
N VAL A 43 -9.48 1.25 -1.00
CA VAL A 43 -9.55 0.27 -2.10
C VAL A 43 -8.14 -0.05 -2.62
N GLY A 44 -7.26 0.94 -2.70
CA GLY A 44 -5.86 0.78 -3.09
C GLY A 44 -5.10 -0.16 -2.17
N LEU A 45 -5.30 -0.07 -0.85
CA LEU A 45 -4.71 -0.96 0.15
C LEU A 45 -5.24 -2.40 0.04
N ALA A 46 -6.54 -2.57 -0.15
CA ALA A 46 -7.13 -3.89 -0.36
C ALA A 46 -6.53 -4.57 -1.61
N LEU A 47 -6.42 -3.82 -2.72
CA LEU A 47 -5.78 -4.29 -3.95
C LEU A 47 -4.29 -4.58 -3.76
N LEU A 48 -3.58 -3.78 -2.95
CA LEU A 48 -2.19 -4.05 -2.61
C LEU A 48 -2.05 -5.35 -1.83
N GLY A 49 -2.98 -5.67 -0.92
CA GLY A 49 -3.02 -6.95 -0.21
C GLY A 49 -3.07 -8.15 -1.17
N PHE A 50 -3.94 -8.10 -2.19
CA PHE A 50 -3.94 -9.11 -3.27
C PHE A 50 -2.62 -9.11 -4.06
N GLY A 51 -2.02 -7.95 -4.28
CA GLY A 51 -0.71 -7.79 -4.89
C GLY A 51 0.42 -8.47 -4.08
N LEU A 52 0.43 -8.32 -2.76
CA LEU A 52 1.42 -8.97 -1.88
C LEU A 52 1.35 -10.50 -1.97
N VAL A 53 0.14 -11.06 -2.01
CA VAL A 53 -0.08 -12.51 -2.21
C VAL A 53 0.50 -12.96 -3.56
N GLU A 54 0.30 -12.19 -4.63
CA GLU A 54 0.89 -12.49 -5.93
C GLU A 54 2.42 -12.43 -5.91
N LEU A 55 3.01 -11.39 -5.31
CA LEU A 55 4.47 -11.28 -5.18
C LEU A 55 5.06 -12.46 -4.40
N TRP A 56 4.37 -12.90 -3.34
CA TRP A 56 4.75 -14.10 -2.59
C TRP A 56 4.72 -15.37 -3.45
N ARG A 57 3.63 -15.58 -4.21
CA ARG A 57 3.48 -16.73 -5.14
C ARG A 57 4.55 -16.75 -6.22
N LEU A 58 4.83 -15.60 -6.85
CA LEU A 58 5.90 -15.47 -7.85
C LEU A 58 7.28 -15.76 -7.27
N GLY A 59 7.47 -15.48 -5.99
CA GLY A 59 8.68 -15.81 -5.25
C GLY A 59 8.78 -17.28 -4.87
N GLY A 60 7.79 -18.12 -5.20
CA GLY A 60 7.66 -19.51 -4.79
C GLY A 60 7.02 -19.64 -3.40
N GLU A 61 6.08 -20.56 -3.26
CA GLU A 61 5.27 -20.73 -2.05
C GLU A 61 6.02 -21.47 -0.91
N ARG A 62 7.15 -22.10 -1.23
CA ARG A 62 7.98 -22.83 -0.27
C ARG A 62 8.95 -21.88 0.46
N GLY A 63 8.99 -22.01 1.78
CA GLY A 63 9.96 -21.34 2.65
C GLY A 63 9.33 -20.38 3.67
N VAL A 64 9.81 -20.44 4.91
CA VAL A 64 9.32 -19.62 6.04
C VAL A 64 9.48 -18.12 5.78
N TRP A 65 10.58 -17.71 5.12
CA TRP A 65 10.87 -16.31 4.81
C TRP A 65 9.75 -15.61 4.04
N GLY A 66 9.25 -16.24 2.96
CA GLY A 66 8.18 -15.66 2.15
C GLY A 66 6.88 -15.49 2.92
N ARG A 67 6.55 -16.45 3.81
CA ARG A 67 5.34 -16.39 4.64
C ARG A 67 5.42 -15.32 5.73
N VAL A 68 6.56 -15.18 6.37
CA VAL A 68 6.78 -14.15 7.40
C VAL A 68 6.58 -12.76 6.82
N TRP A 69 7.21 -12.45 5.68
CA TRP A 69 7.09 -11.12 5.08
C TRP A 69 5.74 -10.86 4.42
N LEU A 70 5.08 -11.90 3.88
CA LEU A 70 3.68 -11.79 3.48
C LEU A 70 2.79 -11.46 4.68
N GLY A 71 2.96 -12.17 5.80
CA GLY A 71 2.20 -11.94 7.03
C GLY A 71 2.41 -10.52 7.57
N ALA A 72 3.66 -10.05 7.62
CA ALA A 72 3.98 -8.67 8.03
C ALA A 72 3.33 -7.64 7.09
N GLY A 73 3.45 -7.84 5.77
CA GLY A 73 2.83 -6.95 4.79
C GLY A 73 1.30 -6.90 4.92
N LEU A 74 0.65 -8.06 5.07
CA LEU A 74 -0.80 -8.14 5.25
C LEU A 74 -1.26 -7.53 6.59
N ALA A 75 -0.49 -7.68 7.67
CA ALA A 75 -0.78 -7.01 8.93
C ALA A 75 -0.77 -5.47 8.74
N GLY A 76 0.21 -4.94 8.01
CA GLY A 76 0.25 -3.52 7.66
C GLY A 76 -0.90 -3.07 6.76
N VAL A 77 -1.31 -3.91 5.78
CA VAL A 77 -2.53 -3.65 4.97
C VAL A 77 -3.76 -3.55 5.87
N LEU A 78 -3.96 -4.52 6.78
CA LEU A 78 -5.12 -4.53 7.67
C LEU A 78 -5.15 -3.31 8.59
N ALA A 79 -4.00 -2.90 9.13
CA ALA A 79 -3.89 -1.67 9.92
C ALA A 79 -4.22 -0.42 9.10
N GLY A 80 -3.68 -0.31 7.87
CA GLY A 80 -3.99 0.80 6.98
C GLY A 80 -5.47 0.85 6.53
N LEU A 81 -6.10 -0.32 6.34
CA LEU A 81 -7.53 -0.42 6.06
C LEU A 81 -8.35 0.05 7.26
N ALA A 82 -7.98 -0.35 8.48
CA ALA A 82 -8.61 0.13 9.71
C ALA A 82 -8.46 1.65 9.85
N GLN A 83 -7.26 2.19 9.62
CA GLN A 83 -7.01 3.63 9.65
C GLN A 83 -7.89 4.37 8.64
N SER A 84 -7.88 3.92 7.38
CA SER A 84 -8.68 4.55 6.30
C SER A 84 -10.18 4.43 6.56
N ALA A 85 -10.64 3.36 7.21
CA ALA A 85 -12.04 3.23 7.63
C ALA A 85 -12.41 4.24 8.72
N VAL A 86 -11.52 4.49 9.70
CA VAL A 86 -11.71 5.57 10.68
C VAL A 86 -11.72 6.91 9.97
N ASP A 87 -10.81 7.17 9.03
CA ASP A 87 -10.78 8.43 8.27
C ASP A 87 -12.08 8.69 7.51
N LEU A 88 -12.65 7.65 6.89
CA LEU A 88 -13.93 7.73 6.18
C LEU A 88 -15.10 7.94 7.14
N TYR A 89 -15.15 7.17 8.23
CA TYR A 89 -16.19 7.29 9.25
C TYR A 89 -16.19 8.68 9.89
N ALA A 90 -15.01 9.14 10.34
CA ALA A 90 -14.84 10.45 10.96
C ALA A 90 -15.33 11.57 10.04
N ASN A 91 -14.98 11.52 8.76
CA ASN A 91 -15.46 12.51 7.80
C ASN A 91 -16.97 12.44 7.53
N ALA A 92 -17.58 11.25 7.60
CA ALA A 92 -19.00 11.07 7.37
C ALA A 92 -19.87 11.61 8.52
N VAL A 93 -19.36 11.62 9.75
CA VAL A 93 -20.13 11.99 10.95
C VAL A 93 -19.80 13.38 11.50
N SER A 94 -18.67 13.96 11.10
CA SER A 94 -18.25 15.28 11.59
C SER A 94 -18.81 16.41 10.73
N ALA A 95 -19.32 17.47 11.37
CA ALA A 95 -19.81 18.66 10.68
C ALA A 95 -18.69 19.58 10.18
N ASP A 96 -17.57 19.59 10.88
CA ASP A 96 -16.42 20.45 10.59
C ASP A 96 -15.09 19.78 10.99
N TYR A 97 -14.01 20.50 10.76
CA TYR A 97 -12.66 20.04 11.07
C TYR A 97 -12.45 19.79 12.57
N ALA A 98 -13.00 20.63 13.45
CA ALA A 98 -12.80 20.53 14.89
C ALA A 98 -13.47 19.26 15.44
N ALA A 99 -14.72 19.00 15.05
CA ALA A 99 -15.45 17.79 15.42
C ALA A 99 -14.76 16.52 14.91
N ARG A 100 -14.11 16.58 13.74
CA ARG A 100 -13.35 15.46 13.19
C ARG A 100 -12.06 15.20 13.99
N SER A 101 -11.33 16.26 14.34
CA SER A 101 -10.13 16.14 15.17
C SER A 101 -10.45 15.56 16.55
N GLU A 102 -11.51 16.01 17.21
CA GLU A 102 -11.93 15.46 18.50
C GLU A 102 -12.26 13.96 18.41
N LEU A 103 -12.92 13.53 17.32
CA LEU A 103 -13.19 12.12 17.08
C LEU A 103 -11.90 11.31 16.91
N PHE A 104 -10.92 11.82 16.16
CA PHE A 104 -9.61 11.19 16.05
C PHE A 104 -8.92 11.07 17.41
N ASP A 105 -8.93 12.13 18.23
CA ASP A 105 -8.35 12.11 19.57
C ASP A 105 -8.99 11.02 20.44
N ARG A 106 -10.32 10.90 20.41
CA ARG A 106 -11.03 9.82 21.11
C ARG A 106 -10.62 8.44 20.61
N VAL A 107 -10.55 8.22 19.30
CA VAL A 107 -10.14 6.92 18.73
C VAL A 107 -8.70 6.59 19.10
N GLN A 108 -7.79 7.55 18.95
CA GLN A 108 -6.36 7.37 19.23
C GLN A 108 -6.05 7.21 20.72
N SER A 109 -6.91 7.71 21.60
CA SER A 109 -6.80 7.54 23.07
C SER A 109 -7.03 6.10 23.54
N VAL A 110 -7.65 5.25 22.73
CA VAL A 110 -7.87 3.84 23.07
C VAL A 110 -6.52 3.12 23.14
N PRO A 111 -6.20 2.43 24.26
CA PRO A 111 -4.93 1.74 24.41
C PRO A 111 -4.62 0.79 23.25
N GLY A 112 -3.42 0.94 22.68
CA GLY A 112 -2.96 0.11 21.56
C GLY A 112 -3.37 0.59 20.17
N VAL A 113 -4.35 1.50 20.03
CA VAL A 113 -4.76 1.99 18.69
C VAL A 113 -3.62 2.71 17.98
N MET A 114 -2.87 3.57 18.67
CA MET A 114 -1.72 4.26 18.07
C MET A 114 -0.69 3.30 17.45
N PRO A 115 -0.13 2.32 18.19
CA PRO A 115 0.81 1.36 17.59
C PRO A 115 0.17 0.41 16.57
N LEU A 116 -1.07 -0.02 16.76
CA LEU A 116 -1.71 -1.04 15.91
C LEU A 116 -2.32 -0.47 14.62
N VAL A 117 -2.76 0.78 14.61
CA VAL A 117 -3.54 1.36 13.50
C VAL A 117 -2.81 2.54 12.84
N TYR A 118 -2.08 3.36 13.60
CA TYR A 118 -1.56 4.64 13.08
C TYR A 118 -0.04 4.70 12.92
N THR A 119 0.73 3.90 13.66
CA THR A 119 2.19 4.04 13.71
C THR A 119 2.94 2.76 13.36
N VAL A 120 3.05 1.78 14.26
CA VAL A 120 3.99 0.65 14.12
C VAL A 120 3.53 -0.39 13.11
N VAL A 121 2.35 -0.97 13.29
CA VAL A 121 1.85 -2.06 12.43
C VAL A 121 1.66 -1.62 10.97
N PRO A 122 1.14 -0.42 10.65
CA PRO A 122 1.08 0.08 9.28
C PRO A 122 2.43 0.04 8.55
N MET A 123 3.55 0.30 9.25
CA MET A 123 4.88 0.28 8.63
C MET A 123 5.29 -1.11 8.13
N LEU A 124 4.72 -2.17 8.69
CA LEU A 124 4.98 -3.55 8.24
C LEU A 124 4.52 -3.78 6.80
N LEU A 125 3.60 -2.97 6.27
CA LEU A 125 3.23 -2.98 4.85
C LEU A 125 4.47 -2.76 3.97
N TYR A 126 5.20 -1.67 4.24
CA TYR A 126 6.37 -1.28 3.43
C TYR A 126 7.51 -2.29 3.60
N VAL A 127 7.74 -2.76 4.82
CA VAL A 127 8.79 -3.76 5.10
C VAL A 127 8.47 -5.09 4.39
N GLY A 128 7.23 -5.58 4.50
CA GLY A 128 6.79 -6.80 3.83
C GLY A 128 6.86 -6.68 2.31
N LEU A 129 6.38 -5.57 1.74
CA LEU A 129 6.46 -5.28 0.31
C LEU A 129 7.90 -5.29 -0.20
N LEU A 130 8.80 -4.56 0.47
CA LEU A 130 10.21 -4.49 0.11
C LEU A 130 10.88 -5.86 0.22
N ALA A 131 10.64 -6.61 1.30
CA ALA A 131 11.23 -7.95 1.46
C ALA A 131 10.78 -8.93 0.38
N LEU A 132 9.51 -8.88 -0.04
CA LEU A 132 9.00 -9.69 -1.15
C LEU A 132 9.63 -9.29 -2.50
N LEU A 133 9.79 -8.00 -2.78
CA LEU A 133 10.46 -7.52 -4.00
C LEU A 133 11.96 -7.84 -4.02
N VAL A 134 12.65 -7.73 -2.89
CA VAL A 134 14.05 -8.15 -2.75
C VAL A 134 14.17 -9.65 -2.99
N ARG A 135 13.27 -10.47 -2.44
CA ARG A 135 13.24 -11.92 -2.71
C ARG A 135 13.09 -12.21 -4.20
N LEU A 136 12.19 -11.52 -4.89
CA LEU A 136 12.02 -11.66 -6.35
C LEU A 136 13.26 -11.20 -7.12
N THR A 137 13.93 -10.16 -6.65
CA THR A 137 15.18 -9.65 -7.25
C THR A 137 16.31 -10.66 -7.12
N VAL A 138 16.50 -11.24 -5.93
CA VAL A 138 17.51 -12.29 -5.67
C VAL A 138 17.25 -13.51 -6.56
N ARG A 139 15.98 -13.84 -6.78
CA ARG A 139 15.57 -14.93 -7.69
C ARG A 139 15.58 -14.53 -9.18
N ARG A 140 16.00 -13.30 -9.50
CA ARG A 140 16.05 -12.74 -10.86
C ARG A 140 14.70 -12.72 -11.58
N ALA A 141 13.60 -12.72 -10.82
CA ALA A 141 12.23 -12.62 -11.34
C ALA A 141 11.83 -11.16 -11.61
N VAL A 142 12.43 -10.20 -10.91
CA VAL A 142 12.26 -8.76 -11.18
C VAL A 142 13.63 -8.07 -11.21
N ARG A 143 13.66 -6.85 -11.74
CA ARG A 143 14.88 -6.04 -11.83
C ARG A 143 15.20 -5.39 -10.48
N TRP A 144 16.49 -5.21 -10.20
CA TRP A 144 16.99 -4.63 -8.94
C TRP A 144 16.46 -3.24 -8.63
N TRP A 145 16.08 -2.46 -9.64
CA TRP A 145 15.51 -1.13 -9.45
C TRP A 145 14.07 -1.18 -8.89
N SER A 146 13.37 -2.31 -8.96
CA SER A 146 11.99 -2.44 -8.46
C SER A 146 11.89 -2.19 -6.94
N PRO A 147 12.62 -2.89 -6.06
CA PRO A 147 12.61 -2.57 -4.63
C PRO A 147 13.16 -1.16 -4.33
N VAL A 148 14.13 -0.66 -5.12
CA VAL A 148 14.67 0.70 -4.95
C VAL A 148 13.59 1.76 -5.23
N LEU A 149 12.82 1.63 -6.30
CA LEU A 149 11.73 2.56 -6.62
C LEU A 149 10.62 2.52 -5.56
N VAL A 150 10.28 1.34 -5.02
CA VAL A 150 9.33 1.26 -3.89
C VAL A 150 9.90 1.96 -2.66
N LEU A 151 11.17 1.77 -2.33
CA LEU A 151 11.81 2.44 -1.21
C LEU A 151 11.78 3.97 -1.40
N VAL A 152 12.20 4.47 -2.55
CA VAL A 152 12.18 5.90 -2.89
C VAL A 152 10.76 6.45 -2.80
N GLY A 153 9.77 5.77 -3.41
CA GLY A 153 8.37 6.19 -3.33
C GLY A 153 7.86 6.23 -1.90
N THR A 154 8.21 5.23 -1.07
CA THR A 154 7.85 5.18 0.35
C THR A 154 8.44 6.37 1.12
N LEU A 155 9.73 6.65 0.91
CA LEU A 155 10.43 7.75 1.59
C LEU A 155 9.87 9.12 1.19
N LEU A 156 9.54 9.31 -0.09
CA LEU A 156 8.88 10.53 -0.55
C LEU A 156 7.53 10.74 0.15
N MET A 157 6.69 9.70 0.20
CA MET A 157 5.38 9.78 0.88
C MET A 157 5.52 9.97 2.40
N GLY A 158 6.56 9.41 3.01
CA GLY A 158 6.88 9.61 4.42
C GLY A 158 7.39 11.02 4.72
N ALA A 159 8.12 11.64 3.79
CA ALA A 159 8.57 13.03 3.93
C ALA A 159 7.41 14.03 3.78
N SER A 160 6.49 13.78 2.85
CA SER A 160 5.24 14.51 2.74
C SER A 160 4.20 13.72 1.95
N LEU A 161 2.97 13.73 2.44
CA LEU A 161 1.83 13.15 1.73
C LEU A 161 1.49 13.92 0.44
N ASP A 162 2.04 15.11 0.23
CA ASP A 162 1.88 15.81 -1.05
C ASP A 162 2.67 15.14 -2.19
N PHE A 163 3.63 14.27 -1.85
CA PHE A 163 4.35 13.42 -2.81
C PHE A 163 3.65 12.07 -3.10
N LEU A 164 2.42 11.85 -2.62
CA LEU A 164 1.66 10.61 -2.88
C LEU A 164 1.57 10.27 -4.37
N ALA A 165 1.30 11.24 -5.24
CA ALA A 165 1.22 11.02 -6.67
C ALA A 165 2.57 10.59 -7.28
N VAL A 166 3.67 11.20 -6.81
CA VAL A 166 5.03 10.83 -7.25
C VAL A 166 5.41 9.44 -6.74
N GLY A 167 5.12 9.14 -5.47
CA GLY A 167 5.33 7.82 -4.88
C GLY A 167 4.54 6.73 -5.61
N ALA A 168 3.30 7.03 -6.01
CA ALA A 168 2.48 6.14 -6.82
C ALA A 168 3.08 5.86 -8.20
N VAL A 169 3.68 6.86 -8.86
CA VAL A 169 4.42 6.66 -10.12
C VAL A 169 5.63 5.76 -9.90
N CYS A 170 6.39 5.97 -8.81
CA CYS A 170 7.50 5.07 -8.45
C CYS A 170 7.02 3.63 -8.24
N TYR A 171 5.89 3.44 -7.56
CA TYR A 171 5.30 2.11 -7.33
C TYR A 171 4.83 1.47 -8.63
N LEU A 172 4.13 2.22 -9.48
CA LEU A 172 3.65 1.72 -10.76
C LEU A 172 4.82 1.28 -11.65
N ALA A 173 5.88 2.09 -11.71
CA ALA A 173 7.11 1.74 -12.40
C ALA A 173 7.73 0.48 -11.79
N ALA A 174 7.86 0.40 -10.46
CA ALA A 174 8.38 -0.76 -9.74
C ALA A 174 7.64 -2.06 -10.05
N PHE A 175 6.31 -2.00 -10.16
CA PHE A 175 5.43 -3.14 -10.44
C PHE A 175 5.29 -3.46 -11.92
N TRP A 176 5.69 -2.55 -12.81
CA TRP A 176 5.55 -2.70 -14.26
C TRP A 176 6.08 -4.05 -14.80
N PRO A 177 7.25 -4.56 -14.39
CA PRO A 177 7.74 -5.86 -14.86
C PRO A 177 6.84 -7.03 -14.42
N VAL A 178 6.21 -6.94 -13.25
CA VAL A 178 5.30 -7.98 -12.73
C VAL A 178 3.96 -7.93 -13.46
N ILE A 179 3.44 -6.72 -13.68
CA ILE A 179 2.18 -6.48 -14.39
C ILE A 179 2.28 -6.97 -15.85
N THR A 180 3.40 -6.68 -16.51
CA THR A 180 3.60 -6.98 -17.94
C THR A 180 4.27 -8.33 -18.22
N GLY A 181 4.99 -8.91 -17.24
CA GLY A 181 5.72 -10.17 -17.36
C GLY A 181 4.87 -11.42 -17.65
N GLY A 182 3.54 -11.28 -17.75
CA GLY A 182 2.68 -12.30 -18.37
C GLY A 182 2.78 -12.38 -19.89
N ARG A 183 3.45 -11.42 -20.56
CA ARG A 183 3.59 -11.38 -22.03
C ARG A 183 4.96 -11.80 -22.55
N ASN A 184 6.01 -11.81 -21.72
CA ASN A 184 7.37 -12.21 -22.09
C ASN A 184 8.13 -12.79 -20.88
N GLY A 185 8.07 -14.11 -20.70
CA GLY A 185 9.13 -14.90 -20.04
C GLY A 185 9.66 -14.43 -18.68
N LEU A 186 8.84 -14.48 -17.63
CA LEU A 186 9.41 -14.81 -16.31
C LEU A 186 9.86 -16.28 -16.41
N ARG A 187 11.17 -16.53 -16.53
CA ARG A 187 11.72 -17.89 -16.51
C ARG A 187 11.26 -18.55 -15.21
N ALA A 188 10.34 -19.52 -15.33
CA ALA A 188 10.01 -20.40 -14.22
C ALA A 188 11.32 -21.05 -13.77
N VAL A 189 11.78 -20.72 -12.57
CA VAL A 189 12.95 -21.37 -11.98
C VAL A 189 12.52 -22.81 -11.67
N PRO A 190 13.18 -23.83 -12.24
CA PRO A 190 12.85 -25.22 -11.94
C PRO A 190 12.99 -25.45 -10.43
N SER A 191 11.98 -26.07 -9.82
CA SER A 191 12.13 -26.57 -8.46
C SER A 191 13.14 -27.71 -8.52
N ARG A 192 14.35 -27.49 -7.99
CA ARG A 192 15.25 -28.61 -7.70
C ARG A 192 14.66 -29.34 -6.48
N ALA A 193 14.41 -30.63 -6.70
CA ALA A 193 14.10 -31.63 -5.69
C ALA A 193 15.24 -31.77 -4.69
#